data_AF-A0A2D4KER9-F1
#
_entry.id   AF-A0A2D4KER9-F1
#
_cell.length_a   1.000
_cell.length_b   1.000
_cell.length_c   1.000
_cell.angle_alpha   90.00
_cell.angle_beta   90.00
_cell.angle_gamma   90.00
#
_symmetry.space_group_name_H-M   'P 1'
#
loop_
_entity.id
_entity.type
_entity.pdbx_description
1 polymer ?
#
loop_
_entity_poly.entity_id
_entity_poly.type
_entity_poly.pdbx_seq_one_letter_code
_entity_poly.pdbx_strand_id
1 'polypeptide(L)'
;SLAHHCRLQTALLAPSKEIGVSTVERCKGFTAHIMKMLVKQRKSLVALTEQWVLLRNQLSCIQEIDARLSPGNEYEVVFPPQEGVQQWTDRLQYLSMQCVVLLEQLSWFMECCPEDQTLNTPRTEIKPEEVELNSSTILKSLPELDPTELQYLTPMSPEQLPAACRMRKQDTMYQQLASKVKEMLVEVKAVKSDVDRIKQV
;
A
#
# COMPACT_ATOMS: atom_id res chain seq x y z
N SER A 1 -3.23 -35.84 33.47
CA SER A 1 -2.31 -34.70 33.23
C SER A 1 -0.96 -35.24 32.75
N LEU A 2 -0.34 -34.59 31.77
CA LEU A 2 0.99 -34.97 31.24
C LEU A 2 2.05 -34.99 32.35
N ALA A 3 1.96 -34.05 33.30
CA ALA A 3 2.85 -34.01 34.46
C ALA A 3 2.79 -35.29 35.31
N HIS A 4 1.61 -35.88 35.49
CA HIS A 4 1.47 -37.15 36.20
C HIS A 4 2.05 -38.32 35.41
N HIS A 5 1.94 -38.30 34.08
CA HIS A 5 2.55 -39.31 33.22
C HIS A 5 4.09 -39.25 33.32
N CYS A 6 4.68 -38.06 33.24
CA CYS A 6 6.12 -37.87 33.39
C CYS A 6 6.60 -38.33 34.77
N ARG A 7 5.88 -37.95 35.85
CA ARG A 7 6.21 -38.39 37.22
C ARG A 7 6.14 -39.91 37.37
N LEU A 8 5.12 -40.55 36.79
CA LEU A 8 5.00 -42.01 36.78
C LEU A 8 6.16 -42.66 36.00
N GLN A 9 6.49 -42.12 34.82
CA GLN A 9 7.60 -42.62 34.02
C GLN A 9 8.93 -42.54 34.79
N THR A 10 9.19 -41.42 35.48
CA THR A 10 10.37 -41.27 36.34
C THR A 10 10.36 -42.26 37.51
N ALA A 11 9.22 -42.45 38.18
CA ALA A 11 9.11 -43.41 39.29
C ALA A 11 9.36 -44.85 38.84
N LEU A 12 8.97 -45.21 37.61
CA LEU A 12 9.17 -46.54 37.03
C LEU A 12 10.62 -46.81 36.59
N LEU A 13 11.51 -45.80 36.59
CA LEU A 13 12.96 -45.99 36.33
C LEU A 13 13.70 -46.54 37.56
N ALA A 14 13.18 -46.30 38.77
CA ALA A 14 13.75 -46.78 40.03
C ALA A 14 12.64 -47.38 40.92
N PRO A 15 12.05 -48.52 40.53
CA PRO A 15 10.97 -49.16 41.28
C PRO A 15 11.45 -49.75 42.61
N SER A 16 10.54 -49.85 43.59
CA SER A 16 10.82 -50.53 44.86
C SER A 16 11.12 -52.01 44.65
N LYS A 17 11.93 -52.61 45.54
CA LYS A 17 12.34 -54.03 45.45
C LYS A 17 11.18 -55.04 45.46
N GLU A 18 10.00 -54.61 45.91
CA GLU A 18 8.76 -55.41 45.95
C GLU A 18 8.02 -55.45 44.61
N ILE A 19 8.39 -54.59 43.64
CA ILE A 19 7.74 -54.52 42.32
C ILE A 19 8.59 -55.29 41.30
N GLY A 20 8.01 -56.35 40.75
CA GLY A 20 8.65 -57.11 39.67
C GLY A 20 8.69 -56.36 38.35
N VAL A 21 9.70 -56.67 37.52
CA VAL A 21 9.91 -56.08 36.18
C VAL A 21 8.68 -56.24 35.27
N SER A 22 7.96 -57.35 35.37
CA SER A 22 6.72 -57.59 34.61
C SER A 22 5.63 -56.57 34.92
N THR A 23 5.48 -56.17 36.19
CA THR A 23 4.50 -55.18 36.62
C THR A 23 4.84 -53.80 36.09
N VAL A 24 6.13 -53.43 36.10
CA VAL A 24 6.62 -52.16 35.53
C VAL A 24 6.29 -52.07 34.04
N GLU A 25 6.57 -53.11 33.27
CA GLU A 25 6.29 -53.12 31.82
C GLU A 25 4.79 -53.07 31.52
N ARG A 26 3.96 -53.76 32.32
CA ARG A 26 2.50 -53.65 32.23
C ARG A 26 2.05 -52.21 32.50
N CYS A 27 2.54 -51.56 33.54
CA CYS A 27 2.21 -50.15 33.84
C CYS A 27 2.59 -49.20 32.70
N LYS A 28 3.76 -49.39 32.07
CA LYS A 28 4.16 -48.61 30.89
C LYS A 28 3.19 -48.82 29.72
N GLY A 29 2.86 -50.08 29.41
CA GLY A 29 1.93 -50.45 28.34
C GLY A 29 0.53 -49.87 28.56
N PHE A 30 -0.03 -50.01 29.76
CA PHE A 30 -1.34 -49.43 30.11
C PHE A 30 -1.33 -47.91 29.99
N THR A 31 -0.30 -47.25 30.53
CA THR A 31 -0.22 -45.79 30.49
C THR A 31 -0.10 -45.27 29.06
N ALA A 32 0.71 -45.92 28.23
CA ALA A 32 0.84 -45.59 26.81
C ALA A 32 -0.49 -45.76 26.06
N HIS A 33 -1.22 -46.84 26.33
CA HIS A 33 -2.53 -47.09 25.74
C HIS A 33 -3.57 -46.03 26.15
N ILE A 34 -3.65 -45.69 27.44
CA ILE A 34 -4.54 -44.64 27.95
C ILE A 34 -4.18 -43.29 27.33
N MET A 35 -2.89 -42.95 27.19
CA MET A 35 -2.46 -41.71 26.56
C MET A 35 -2.86 -41.65 25.07
N LYS A 36 -2.70 -42.75 24.33
CA LYS A 36 -3.15 -42.86 22.93
C LYS A 36 -4.66 -42.66 22.81
N MET A 37 -5.44 -43.29 23.70
CA MET A 37 -6.90 -43.16 23.73
C MET A 37 -7.33 -41.71 24.04
N LEU A 38 -6.69 -41.07 25.02
CA LEU A 38 -6.94 -39.67 25.37
C LEU A 38 -6.71 -38.72 24.19
N VAL A 39 -5.61 -38.90 23.45
CA VAL A 39 -5.34 -38.09 22.25
C VAL A 39 -6.39 -38.33 21.17
N LYS A 40 -6.82 -39.57 20.94
CA LYS A 40 -7.88 -39.90 19.98
C LYS A 40 -9.22 -39.26 20.37
N GLN A 41 -9.60 -39.36 21.64
CA GLN A 41 -10.82 -38.74 22.17
C GLN A 41 -10.77 -37.21 22.03
N ARG A 42 -9.64 -36.59 22.37
CA ARG A 42 -9.45 -35.14 22.23
C ARG A 42 -9.62 -34.69 20.78
N LYS A 43 -9.00 -35.39 19.83
CA LYS A 43 -9.15 -35.08 18.39
C LYS A 43 -10.60 -35.21 17.93
N SER A 44 -11.28 -36.28 18.35
CA SER A 44 -12.70 -36.48 18.02
C SER A 44 -13.59 -35.36 18.58
N LEU A 45 -13.33 -34.92 19.81
CA LEU A 45 -14.09 -33.85 20.45
C LEU A 45 -13.86 -32.50 19.79
N VAL A 46 -12.61 -32.19 19.41
CA VAL A 46 -12.29 -30.99 18.63
C VAL A 46 -13.05 -30.98 17.31
N ALA A 47 -12.97 -32.08 16.53
CA ALA A 47 -13.69 -32.18 15.26
C ALA A 47 -15.21 -32.02 15.44
N LEU A 48 -15.81 -32.65 16.46
CA LEU A 48 -17.24 -32.49 16.75
C LEU A 48 -17.59 -31.05 17.13
N THR A 49 -16.72 -30.38 17.89
CA THR A 49 -16.94 -28.98 18.31
C THR A 49 -16.85 -28.04 17.11
N GLU A 50 -15.92 -28.26 16.19
CA GLU A 50 -15.81 -27.51 14.93
C GLU A 50 -17.08 -27.68 14.08
N GLN A 51 -17.58 -28.92 13.94
CA GLN A 51 -18.83 -29.19 13.23
C GLN A 51 -20.03 -28.52 13.90
N TRP A 52 -20.09 -28.51 15.23
CA TRP A 52 -21.16 -27.84 15.98
C TRP A 52 -21.14 -26.32 15.79
N VAL A 53 -19.95 -25.70 15.78
CA VAL A 53 -19.81 -24.26 15.47
C VAL A 53 -20.30 -23.97 14.04
N LEU A 54 -19.92 -24.79 13.06
CA LEU A 54 -20.38 -24.65 11.68
C LEU A 54 -21.90 -24.74 11.59
N LEU A 55 -22.51 -25.74 12.23
CA LEU A 55 -23.96 -25.93 12.25
C LEU A 55 -24.67 -24.74 12.91
N ARG A 56 -24.13 -24.21 14.00
CA ARG A 56 -24.69 -23.03 14.68
C ARG A 56 -24.66 -21.80 13.76
N ASN A 57 -23.57 -21.59 13.04
CA ASN A 57 -23.46 -20.49 12.08
C ASN A 57 -24.49 -20.65 10.96
N GLN A 58 -24.63 -21.86 10.40
CA GLN A 58 -25.63 -22.14 9.37
C GLN A 58 -27.06 -21.92 9.86
N LEU A 59 -27.37 -22.36 11.09
CA LEU A 59 -28.67 -22.12 11.70
C LEU A 59 -28.95 -20.62 11.87
N SER A 60 -27.95 -19.86 12.32
CA SER A 60 -28.06 -18.40 12.44
C SER A 60 -28.35 -17.75 11.09
N CYS A 61 -27.68 -18.17 10.01
CA CYS A 61 -27.95 -17.65 8.67
C CYS A 61 -29.38 -17.97 8.21
N ILE A 62 -29.87 -19.19 8.48
CA ILE A 62 -31.25 -19.58 8.12
C ILE A 62 -32.26 -18.76 8.91
N GLN A 63 -32.03 -18.55 10.21
CA GLN A 63 -32.89 -17.72 11.06
C GLN A 63 -32.91 -16.26 10.59
N GLU A 64 -31.77 -15.74 10.15
CA GLU A 64 -31.69 -14.40 9.57
C GLU A 64 -32.48 -14.29 8.26
N ILE A 65 -32.39 -15.30 7.39
CA ILE A 65 -33.18 -15.37 6.15
C ILE A 65 -34.68 -15.44 6.48
N ASP A 66 -35.09 -16.29 7.41
CA ASP A 66 -36.49 -16.44 7.83
C ASP A 66 -37.06 -15.13 8.42
N ALA A 67 -36.28 -14.43 9.26
CA ALA A 67 -36.64 -13.12 9.78
C ALA A 67 -36.83 -12.07 8.68
N ARG A 68 -36.01 -12.12 7.62
CA ARG A 68 -36.13 -11.24 6.44
C ARG A 68 -37.31 -11.60 5.53
N LEU A 69 -37.72 -12.86 5.50
CA LEU A 69 -38.84 -13.34 4.68
C LEU A 69 -40.20 -13.29 5.41
N SER A 70 -40.21 -13.08 6.72
CA SER A 70 -41.44 -13.00 7.51
C SER A 70 -42.33 -11.83 7.05
N PRO A 71 -43.62 -12.09 6.77
CA PRO A 71 -44.54 -11.09 6.23
C PRO A 71 -44.82 -9.99 7.26
N GLY A 72 -44.31 -8.79 6.99
CA GLY A 72 -44.43 -7.63 7.89
C GLY A 72 -43.21 -6.71 7.85
N ASN A 73 -42.08 -7.18 7.32
CA ASN A 73 -40.93 -6.35 7.00
C ASN A 73 -41.01 -5.98 5.52
N GLU A 74 -41.28 -4.71 5.20
CA GLU A 74 -41.11 -4.22 3.83
C GLU A 74 -39.67 -4.59 3.40
N TYR A 75 -39.55 -5.20 2.23
CA TYR A 75 -38.32 -5.84 1.75
C TYR A 75 -37.21 -4.79 1.56
N GLU A 76 -36.53 -4.39 2.64
CA GLU A 76 -35.21 -3.81 2.56
C GLU A 76 -34.30 -4.92 2.05
N VAL A 77 -34.03 -4.88 0.75
CA VAL A 77 -33.03 -5.73 0.10
C VAL A 77 -31.68 -5.40 0.74
N VAL A 78 -31.36 -6.06 1.85
CA VAL A 78 -30.01 -5.97 2.40
C VAL A 78 -29.11 -6.68 1.40
N PHE A 79 -28.32 -5.90 0.67
CA PHE A 79 -27.40 -6.39 -0.34
C PHE A 79 -26.53 -7.54 0.20
N PRO A 80 -26.11 -8.48 -0.66
CA PRO A 80 -25.14 -9.50 -0.25
C PRO A 80 -23.84 -8.84 0.24
N PRO A 81 -22.97 -9.56 0.99
CA PRO A 81 -21.74 -9.02 1.54
C PRO A 81 -20.92 -8.21 0.52
N GLN A 82 -20.83 -6.89 0.71
CA GLN A 82 -20.21 -5.95 -0.24
C GLN A 82 -18.72 -5.69 0.03
N GLU A 83 -18.08 -6.47 0.90
CA GLU A 83 -16.70 -6.25 1.32
C GLU A 83 -15.71 -6.24 0.14
N GLY A 84 -15.93 -7.09 -0.87
CA GLY A 84 -15.13 -7.08 -2.08
C GLY A 84 -15.24 -5.75 -2.85
N VAL A 85 -16.46 -5.21 -2.99
CA VAL A 85 -16.69 -3.92 -3.66
C VAL A 85 -16.03 -2.80 -2.86
N GLN A 86 -16.17 -2.81 -1.54
CA GLN A 86 -15.54 -1.83 -0.65
C GLN A 86 -14.01 -1.84 -0.80
N GLN A 87 -13.36 -3.01 -0.81
CA GLN A 87 -11.92 -3.13 -1.01
C GLN A 87 -11.46 -2.61 -2.37
N TRP A 88 -12.22 -2.89 -3.45
CA TRP A 88 -11.90 -2.35 -4.78
C TRP A 88 -12.08 -0.84 -4.85
N THR A 89 -13.14 -0.31 -4.22
CA THR A 89 -13.39 1.14 -4.12
C THR A 89 -12.26 1.85 -3.36
N ASP A 90 -11.80 1.30 -2.24
CA ASP A 90 -10.68 1.88 -1.46
C ASP A 90 -9.38 1.88 -2.27
N ARG A 91 -9.09 0.79 -2.99
CA ARG A 91 -7.91 0.72 -3.87
C ARG A 91 -7.99 1.72 -5.02
N LEU A 92 -9.16 1.86 -5.64
CA LEU A 92 -9.38 2.81 -6.72
C LEU A 92 -9.29 4.26 -6.24
N GLN A 93 -9.80 4.56 -5.03
CA GLN A 93 -9.66 5.86 -4.39
C GLN A 93 -8.19 6.20 -4.15
N TYR A 94 -7.43 5.26 -3.59
CA TYR A 94 -6.00 5.47 -3.35
C TYR A 94 -5.24 5.68 -4.67
N LEU A 95 -5.49 4.85 -5.69
CA LEU A 95 -4.84 4.95 -6.98
C LEU A 95 -5.16 6.28 -7.68
N SER A 96 -6.44 6.68 -7.72
CA SER A 96 -6.85 7.95 -8.33
C SER A 96 -6.21 9.14 -7.63
N MET A 97 -6.11 9.12 -6.29
CA MET A 97 -5.39 10.14 -5.52
C MET A 97 -3.90 10.19 -5.89
N GLN A 98 -3.22 9.05 -6.00
CA GLN A 98 -1.82 8.99 -6.42
C GLN A 98 -1.63 9.54 -7.84
N CYS A 99 -2.52 9.19 -8.77
CA CYS A 99 -2.48 9.71 -10.14
C CYS A 99 -2.65 11.25 -10.18
N VAL A 100 -3.56 11.82 -9.37
CA VAL A 100 -3.68 13.28 -9.27
C VAL A 100 -2.38 13.91 -8.79
N VAL A 101 -1.80 13.40 -7.70
CA VAL A 101 -0.56 13.94 -7.12
C VAL A 101 0.59 13.88 -8.13
N LEU A 102 0.76 12.73 -8.80
CA LEU A 102 1.82 12.55 -9.80
C LEU A 102 1.65 13.50 -10.99
N LEU A 103 0.42 13.70 -11.48
CA LEU A 103 0.15 14.62 -12.57
C LEU A 103 0.35 16.08 -12.17
N GLU A 104 -0.01 16.46 -10.94
CA GLU A 104 0.28 17.79 -10.39
C GLU A 104 1.78 18.04 -10.26
N GLN A 105 2.52 17.06 -9.74
CA GLN A 105 3.98 17.13 -9.66
C GLN A 105 4.63 17.23 -11.04
N LEU A 106 4.15 16.46 -12.01
CA LEU A 106 4.62 16.56 -13.39
C LEU A 106 4.31 17.93 -14.00
N SER A 107 3.13 18.48 -13.72
CA SER A 107 2.77 19.84 -14.12
C SER A 107 3.73 20.87 -13.54
N TRP A 108 4.04 20.80 -12.24
CA TRP A 108 5.00 21.71 -11.62
C TRP A 108 6.42 21.53 -12.16
N PHE A 109 6.84 20.30 -12.44
CA PHE A 109 8.14 20.01 -13.03
C PHE A 109 8.29 20.64 -14.42
N MET A 110 7.24 20.59 -15.25
CA MET A 110 7.25 21.23 -16.56
C MET A 110 7.33 22.77 -16.46
N GLU A 111 6.74 23.39 -15.45
CA GLU A 111 6.85 24.85 -15.27
C GLU A 111 8.29 25.34 -15.02
N CYS A 112 9.18 24.44 -14.62
CA CYS A 112 10.62 24.72 -14.49
C CYS A 112 11.35 24.80 -15.83
N CYS A 113 10.74 24.42 -16.96
CA CYS A 113 11.36 24.55 -18.27
C CYS A 113 11.67 26.03 -18.60
N PRO A 114 12.83 26.34 -19.20
CA PRO A 114 13.17 27.70 -19.55
C PRO A 114 12.25 28.24 -20.66
N GLU A 115 12.02 29.56 -20.62
CA GLU A 115 11.43 30.31 -21.73
C GLU A 115 12.54 30.70 -22.73
N ASP A 116 12.20 30.82 -24.01
CA ASP A 116 13.10 31.37 -25.02
C ASP A 116 13.53 32.79 -24.65
N GLN A 117 14.74 32.93 -24.12
CA GLN A 117 15.46 34.19 -24.12
C GLN A 117 15.92 34.44 -25.56
N THR A 118 15.07 35.08 -26.35
CA THR A 118 15.54 35.77 -27.55
C THR A 118 16.53 36.84 -27.10
N LEU A 119 17.79 36.70 -27.52
CA LEU A 119 18.81 37.73 -27.49
C LEU A 119 18.31 38.99 -28.23
N ASN A 120 17.54 39.85 -27.57
CA ASN A 120 17.13 41.15 -28.08
C ASN A 120 17.10 42.17 -26.95
N THR A 121 18.24 42.40 -26.30
CA THR A 121 18.51 43.69 -25.67
C THR A 121 19.67 44.33 -26.42
N PRO A 122 19.43 45.21 -27.41
CA PRO A 122 20.47 46.14 -27.83
C PRO A 122 20.77 47.01 -26.62
N ARG A 123 22.03 46.99 -26.18
CA ARG A 123 22.61 47.96 -25.25
C ARG A 123 22.19 49.36 -25.71
N THR A 124 21.25 49.96 -25.00
CA THR A 124 21.10 51.41 -24.99
C THR A 124 21.63 51.88 -23.65
N GLU A 125 22.74 52.60 -23.73
CA GLU A 125 23.43 53.26 -22.64
C GLU A 125 22.45 54.13 -21.83
N ILE A 126 22.24 53.83 -20.54
CA ILE A 126 22.00 54.86 -19.51
C ILE A 126 22.68 54.42 -18.19
N LYS A 127 23.50 55.35 -17.68
CA LYS A 127 24.25 55.52 -16.43
C LYS A 127 23.83 54.72 -15.16
N PRO A 128 24.79 54.54 -14.21
CA PRO A 128 24.61 53.76 -12.99
C PRO A 128 24.04 54.62 -11.84
N GLU A 129 23.09 54.07 -11.10
CA GLU A 129 22.91 54.40 -9.68
C GLU A 129 22.81 53.09 -8.87
N GLU A 130 23.64 53.06 -7.82
CA GLU A 130 23.96 51.99 -6.88
C GLU A 130 22.76 51.59 -5.98
N VAL A 131 22.50 50.28 -5.81
CA VAL A 131 22.79 49.46 -4.59
C VAL A 131 21.51 49.27 -3.72
N GLU A 132 21.07 48.09 -3.28
CA GLU A 132 21.68 46.75 -3.16
C GLU A 132 20.57 45.67 -3.02
N LEU A 133 20.64 44.60 -3.82
CA LEU A 133 20.13 43.28 -3.43
C LEU A 133 21.32 42.31 -3.49
N ASN A 134 21.91 42.14 -2.32
CA ASN A 134 22.77 41.04 -1.87
C ASN A 134 22.49 39.68 -2.53
N SER A 135 23.20 39.37 -3.63
CA SER A 135 23.53 37.99 -4.09
C SER A 135 24.52 38.01 -5.26
N SER A 136 25.67 38.70 -5.17
CA SER A 136 26.63 38.73 -6.31
C SER A 136 28.10 38.91 -5.94
N THR A 137 28.57 38.32 -4.84
CA THR A 137 29.98 38.49 -4.42
C THR A 137 30.89 37.29 -4.67
N ILE A 138 30.46 36.21 -5.32
CA ILE A 138 31.35 35.03 -5.56
C ILE A 138 31.81 34.88 -7.01
N LEU A 139 31.27 35.63 -7.97
CA LEU A 139 31.58 35.44 -9.40
C LEU A 139 32.57 36.45 -10.02
N LYS A 140 33.23 37.30 -9.23
CA LYS A 140 34.15 38.34 -9.76
C LYS A 140 35.59 37.87 -10.01
N SER A 141 35.90 36.56 -9.94
CA SER A 141 37.29 36.08 -10.08
C SER A 141 37.48 34.92 -11.06
N LEU A 142 36.61 34.75 -12.06
CA LEU A 142 36.79 33.73 -13.10
C LEU A 142 36.97 34.42 -14.47
N PRO A 143 37.93 33.99 -15.32
CA PRO A 143 38.17 34.59 -16.64
C PRO A 143 36.88 34.63 -17.46
N GLU A 144 36.64 35.71 -18.21
CA GLU A 144 35.46 35.93 -19.05
C GLU A 144 35.01 34.65 -19.78
N LEU A 145 34.02 33.94 -19.22
CA LEU A 145 33.29 32.90 -19.96
C LEU A 145 32.19 33.59 -20.75
N ASP A 146 32.12 33.24 -22.04
CA ASP A 146 31.12 33.71 -22.99
C ASP A 146 29.71 33.49 -22.41
N PRO A 147 28.82 34.50 -22.39
CA PRO A 147 27.44 34.38 -21.89
C PRO A 147 26.63 33.27 -22.58
N THR A 148 27.13 32.72 -23.69
CA THR A 148 26.58 31.54 -24.37
C THR A 148 26.71 30.25 -23.56
N GLU A 149 27.74 30.11 -22.70
CA GLU A 149 27.97 28.91 -21.86
C GLU A 149 27.07 28.86 -20.61
N LEU A 150 26.42 29.97 -20.23
CA LEU A 150 25.53 30.06 -19.07
C LEU A 150 24.08 29.60 -19.37
N GLN A 151 23.77 29.16 -20.59
CA GLN A 151 22.40 28.77 -20.97
C GLN A 151 21.99 27.39 -20.45
N TYR A 152 22.92 26.57 -19.96
CA TYR A 152 22.63 25.22 -19.48
C TYR A 152 23.31 24.98 -18.13
N LEU A 153 22.51 24.72 -17.09
CA LEU A 153 22.99 24.43 -15.72
C LEU A 153 23.68 23.07 -15.58
N THR A 154 23.75 22.29 -16.67
CA THR A 154 24.34 20.95 -16.68
C THR A 154 25.72 21.02 -17.32
N PRO A 155 26.77 20.43 -16.73
CA PRO A 155 28.13 20.39 -17.30
C PRO A 155 28.25 19.49 -18.55
N MET A 156 27.14 18.93 -19.02
CA MET A 156 27.06 18.05 -20.18
C MET A 156 26.76 18.88 -21.43
N SER A 157 27.39 18.53 -22.56
CA SER A 157 27.12 19.22 -23.81
C SER A 157 25.64 19.05 -24.20
N PRO A 158 25.02 20.05 -24.85
CA PRO A 158 23.62 19.99 -25.25
C PRO A 158 23.31 18.70 -25.97
N GLU A 159 24.17 18.26 -26.88
CA GLU A 159 24.03 17.08 -27.76
C GLU A 159 23.95 15.75 -27.00
N GLN A 160 24.42 15.70 -25.76
CA GLN A 160 24.39 14.50 -24.90
C GLN A 160 23.16 14.46 -23.98
N LEU A 161 22.41 15.57 -23.85
CA LEU A 161 21.23 15.63 -23.00
C LEU A 161 20.04 14.92 -23.66
N PRO A 162 19.20 14.19 -22.89
CA PRO A 162 17.92 13.69 -23.38
C PRO A 162 17.07 14.81 -23.96
N ALA A 163 16.23 14.51 -24.96
CA ALA A 163 15.41 15.51 -25.65
C ALA A 163 14.52 16.32 -24.68
N ALA A 164 13.94 15.66 -23.68
CA ALA A 164 13.13 16.32 -22.65
C ALA A 164 13.92 17.34 -21.80
N CYS A 165 15.23 17.15 -21.63
CA CYS A 165 16.08 18.07 -20.87
C CYS A 165 16.46 19.33 -21.66
N ARG A 166 16.25 19.34 -22.99
CA ARG A 166 16.46 20.51 -23.86
C ARG A 166 15.18 21.30 -24.13
N MET A 167 14.06 20.81 -23.60
CA MET A 167 12.73 21.30 -23.91
C MET A 167 12.51 22.71 -23.34
N ARG A 168 11.99 23.61 -24.17
CA ARG A 168 11.61 24.99 -23.84
C ARG A 168 10.10 25.17 -23.88
N LYS A 169 9.56 26.17 -23.18
CA LYS A 169 8.10 26.39 -23.13
C LYS A 169 7.46 26.68 -24.49
N GLN A 170 8.22 27.21 -25.44
CA GLN A 170 7.80 27.51 -26.80
C GLN A 170 7.80 26.27 -27.71
N ASP A 171 8.47 25.19 -27.31
CA ASP A 171 8.58 23.98 -28.13
C ASP A 171 7.20 23.32 -28.29
N THR A 172 6.94 22.82 -29.49
CA THR A 172 5.72 22.05 -29.78
C THR A 172 5.59 20.81 -28.90
N MET A 173 6.71 20.16 -28.58
CA MET A 173 6.75 19.01 -27.67
C MET A 173 6.30 19.39 -26.26
N TYR A 174 6.75 20.55 -25.74
CA TYR A 174 6.32 21.06 -24.44
C TYR A 174 4.82 21.32 -24.44
N GLN A 175 4.33 22.07 -25.42
CA GLN A 175 2.92 22.45 -25.51
C GLN A 175 2.01 21.23 -25.60
N GLN A 176 2.40 20.21 -26.36
CA GLN A 176 1.66 18.94 -26.48
C GLN A 176 1.67 18.14 -25.17
N LEU A 177 2.80 18.07 -24.48
CA LEU A 177 2.88 17.35 -23.21
C LEU A 177 2.10 18.09 -22.12
N ALA A 178 2.23 19.42 -22.05
CA ALA A 178 1.51 20.27 -21.11
C ALA A 178 -0.01 20.20 -21.29
N SER A 179 -0.48 20.22 -22.54
CA SER A 179 -1.92 20.06 -22.82
C SER A 179 -2.41 18.68 -22.42
N LYS A 180 -1.67 17.61 -22.74
CA LYS A 180 -2.02 16.23 -22.39
C LYS A 180 -2.03 15.99 -20.88
N VAL A 181 -1.05 16.51 -20.15
CA VAL A 181 -1.01 16.41 -18.67
C VAL A 181 -2.21 17.14 -18.06
N LYS A 182 -2.56 18.32 -18.59
CA LYS A 182 -3.73 19.07 -18.13
C LYS A 182 -5.04 18.34 -18.39
N GLU A 183 -5.18 17.73 -19.56
CA GLU A 183 -6.33 16.89 -19.93
C GLU A 183 -6.46 15.69 -18.99
N MET A 184 -5.40 14.88 -18.83
CA MET A 184 -5.39 13.74 -17.92
C MET A 184 -5.69 14.15 -16.48
N LEU A 185 -5.21 15.32 -16.04
CA LEU A 185 -5.46 15.82 -14.69
C LEU A 185 -6.95 16.16 -14.48
N VAL A 186 -7.64 16.67 -15.50
CA VAL A 186 -9.10 16.90 -15.45
C VAL A 186 -9.83 15.56 -15.39
N GLU A 187 -9.49 14.61 -16.25
CA GLU A 187 -10.13 13.28 -16.29
C GLU A 187 -9.96 12.52 -14.97
N VAL A 188 -8.74 12.46 -14.45
CA VAL A 188 -8.44 11.73 -13.20
C VAL A 188 -9.10 12.42 -12.00
N LYS A 189 -9.20 13.75 -11.97
CA LYS A 189 -9.95 14.46 -10.91
C LYS A 189 -11.45 14.17 -10.96
N ALA A 190 -12.03 14.04 -12.15
CA ALA A 190 -13.43 13.63 -12.31
C ALA A 190 -13.65 12.20 -11.79
N VAL A 191 -12.80 11.26 -12.21
CA VAL A 191 -12.85 9.86 -11.72
C VAL A 191 -12.70 9.81 -10.20
N LYS A 192 -11.74 10.55 -9.63
CA LYS A 192 -11.55 10.63 -8.18
C LYS A 192 -12.82 11.12 -7.48
N SER A 193 -13.45 12.17 -8.00
CA SER A 193 -14.70 12.72 -7.42
C SER A 193 -15.85 11.71 -7.47
N ASP A 194 -15.98 10.94 -8.55
CA ASP A 194 -17.00 9.91 -8.67
C ASP A 194 -16.78 8.78 -7.66
N VAL A 195 -15.53 8.36 -7.47
CA VAL A 195 -15.15 7.33 -6.49
C VAL A 195 -15.36 7.82 -5.06
N ASP A 196 -15.00 9.07 -4.76
CA ASP A 196 -15.23 9.71 -3.46
C ASP A 196 -16.73 9.76 -3.13
N ARG A 197 -17.60 10.00 -4.14
CA ARG A 197 -19.05 9.96 -3.99
C ARG A 197 -19.56 8.54 -3.70
N ILE A 198 -19.04 7.52 -4.38
CA ILE A 198 -19.45 6.11 -4.15
C ILE A 198 -19.14 5.68 -2.71
N LYS A 199 -18.05 6.17 -2.13
CA LYS A 199 -17.66 5.83 -0.74
C LYS A 199 -18.52 6.49 0.34
N GLN A 200 -19.22 7.59 0.01
CA GLN A 200 -20.08 8.30 0.96
C GLN A 200 -21.48 7.68 1.10
N VAL A 201 -21.83 6.74 0.22
CA VAL A 201 -23.09 5.98 0.21
C VAL A 201 -22.89 4.68 0.97
#